data_AF-A0A5E5PAL4-F1
#
_entry.id   AF-A0A5E5PAL4-F1
#
_cell.length_a   1.000
_cell.length_b   1.000
_cell.length_c   1.000
_cell.angle_alpha   90.00
_cell.angle_beta   90.00
_cell.angle_gamma   90.00
#
_symmetry.space_group_name_H-M   'P 1'
#
loop_
_entity.id
_entity.type
_entity.pdbx_description
1 polymer ?
#
loop_
_entity_poly.entity_id
_entity_poly.type
_entity_poly.pdbx_seq_one_letter_code
_entity_poly.pdbx_strand_id
1 'polypeptide(L)'
;MSTRLSLSIRAFVSYLLVFLITYSLCGLVIELVWFPFVAWMHNYDGYLWPSKSRIYAWCKLVPFATIVSGVGVWLYERKRIGW
;
A
#
# COMPACT_ATOMS: atom_id res chain seq x y z
N MET A 1 11.11 -14.71 25.48
CA MET A 1 10.60 -13.85 24.39
C MET A 1 9.25 -13.29 24.85
N SER A 2 9.18 -11.99 25.14
CA SER A 2 8.00 -11.37 25.78
C SER A 2 6.78 -11.45 24.86
N THR A 3 5.66 -11.97 25.37
CA THR A 3 4.35 -12.06 24.67
C THR A 3 3.86 -10.72 24.11
N ARG A 4 4.32 -9.59 24.65
CA ARG A 4 4.01 -8.26 24.12
C ARG A 4 4.68 -8.00 22.78
N LEU A 5 5.96 -8.40 22.64
CA LEU A 5 6.75 -8.16 21.43
C LEU A 5 6.20 -8.96 20.24
N SER A 6 5.74 -10.19 20.48
CA SER A 6 5.09 -10.99 19.42
C SER A 6 3.73 -10.42 18.99
N LEU A 7 2.95 -9.86 19.92
CA LEU A 7 1.68 -9.18 19.63
C LEU A 7 1.90 -7.91 18.78
N SER A 8 2.91 -7.10 19.10
CA SER A 8 3.24 -5.87 18.37
C SER A 8 3.74 -6.16 16.96
N ILE A 9 4.61 -7.17 16.80
CA ILE A 9 5.05 -7.64 15.48
C ILE A 9 3.86 -8.13 14.65
N ARG A 10 2.96 -8.92 15.25
CA ARG A 10 1.77 -9.41 14.55
C ARG A 10 0.85 -8.28 14.10
N ALA A 11 0.65 -7.26 14.95
CA ALA A 11 -0.12 -6.07 14.59
C ALA A 11 0.54 -5.32 13.43
N PHE A 12 1.86 -5.09 13.51
CA PHE A 12 2.63 -4.44 12.45
C PHE A 12 2.51 -5.16 11.11
N VAL A 13 2.75 -6.47 11.10
CA VAL A 13 2.66 -7.29 9.88
C VAL A 13 1.23 -7.25 9.33
N SER A 14 0.21 -7.29 10.19
CA SER A 14 -1.19 -7.23 9.75
C SER A 14 -1.52 -5.88 9.09
N TYR A 15 -1.15 -4.76 9.71
CA TYR A 15 -1.35 -3.42 9.13
C TYR A 15 -0.58 -3.25 7.82
N LEU A 16 0.68 -3.70 7.79
CA LEU A 16 1.53 -3.61 6.62
C LEU A 16 0.96 -4.43 5.46
N LEU A 17 0.49 -5.66 5.71
CA LEU A 17 -0.14 -6.50 4.70
C LEU A 17 -1.42 -5.87 4.16
N VAL A 18 -2.32 -5.40 5.03
CA VAL A 18 -3.57 -4.74 4.62
C VAL A 18 -3.28 -3.51 3.76
N PHE A 19 -2.31 -2.69 4.18
CA PHE A 19 -1.91 -1.51 3.42
C PHE A 19 -1.33 -1.89 2.06
N LEU A 20 -0.40 -2.85 2.00
CA LEU A 20 0.22 -3.29 0.74
C LEU A 20 -0.79 -3.92 -0.22
N ILE A 21 -1.74 -4.72 0.27
CA ILE A 21 -2.80 -5.32 -0.55
C ILE A 21 -3.70 -4.22 -1.12
N THR A 22 -4.20 -3.33 -0.26
CA THR A 22 -5.07 -2.22 -0.68
C THR A 22 -4.36 -1.32 -1.70
N TYR A 23 -3.09 -1.03 -1.44
CA TYR A 23 -2.25 -0.23 -2.32
C TYR A 23 -2.01 -0.91 -3.68
N SER A 24 -1.74 -2.22 -3.69
CA SER A 24 -1.57 -2.99 -4.92
C SER A 24 -2.87 -3.02 -5.74
N LEU A 25 -4.02 -3.17 -5.09
CA LEU A 25 -5.33 -3.09 -5.75
C LEU A 25 -5.58 -1.71 -6.36
N CYS A 26 -5.29 -0.63 -5.63
CA CYS A 26 -5.38 0.73 -6.16
C CYS A 26 -4.46 0.93 -7.38
N GLY A 27 -3.20 0.45 -7.30
CA GLY A 27 -2.27 0.51 -8.43
C GLY A 27 -2.79 -0.22 -9.66
N LEU A 28 -3.34 -1.43 -9.48
CA LEU A 28 -3.95 -2.19 -10.57
C LEU A 28 -5.16 -1.46 -11.19
N VAL A 29 -6.07 -0.93 -10.37
CA VAL A 29 -7.23 -0.18 -10.86
C VAL A 29 -6.79 1.07 -11.63
N ILE A 30 -5.80 1.80 -11.11
CA ILE A 30 -5.31 3.00 -11.78
C ILE A 30 -4.64 2.65 -13.11
N GLU A 31 -3.75 1.65 -13.11
CA GLU A 31 -2.97 1.25 -14.29
C GLU A 31 -3.80 0.58 -15.38
N LEU A 32 -4.81 -0.23 -15.01
CA LEU A 32 -5.60 -1.07 -15.92
C LEU A 32 -7.01 -0.56 -16.20
N VAL A 33 -7.53 0.38 -15.40
CA VAL A 33 -8.87 0.94 -15.61
C VAL A 33 -8.78 2.43 -15.86
N TRP A 34 -8.20 3.19 -14.92
CA TRP A 34 -8.20 4.65 -14.99
C TRP A 34 -7.41 5.20 -16.17
N PHE A 35 -6.14 4.80 -16.30
CA PHE A 35 -5.29 5.31 -17.39
C PHE A 35 -5.76 4.87 -18.78
N PRO A 36 -6.17 3.61 -19.02
CA PRO A 36 -6.79 3.23 -20.29
C PRO A 36 -8.06 4.03 -20.59
N PHE A 37 -8.90 4.28 -19.58
CA PHE A 37 -10.11 5.07 -19.75
C PHE A 37 -9.80 6.52 -20.15
N VAL A 38 -8.81 7.14 -19.52
CA VAL A 38 -8.33 8.49 -19.89
C VAL A 38 -7.75 8.48 -21.31
N ALA A 39 -6.92 7.49 -21.66
CA ALA A 39 -6.36 7.35 -23.00
C ALA A 39 -7.46 7.20 -24.07
N TRP A 40 -8.48 6.41 -23.78
CA TRP A 40 -9.65 6.24 -24.65
C TRP A 40 -10.42 7.56 -24.87
N MET A 41 -10.66 8.34 -23.80
CA MET A 41 -11.30 9.67 -23.94
C MET A 41 -10.50 10.64 -24.83
N HIS A 42 -9.19 10.45 -24.93
CA HIS A 42 -8.30 11.28 -25.75
C HIS A 42 -7.99 10.69 -27.13
N ASN A 43 -8.72 9.66 -27.59
CA ASN A 43 -8.47 8.92 -28.84
C ASN A 43 -7.03 8.40 -28.97
N TYR A 44 -6.44 7.96 -27.86
CA TYR A 44 -5.07 7.48 -27.80
C TYR A 44 -5.05 5.94 -27.80
N ASP A 45 -4.83 5.32 -28.98
CA ASP A 45 -4.90 3.86 -29.17
C ASP A 45 -3.71 3.08 -28.59
N GLY A 46 -2.68 3.77 -28.09
CA GLY A 46 -1.40 3.15 -27.70
C GLY A 46 -1.33 2.60 -26.27
N TYR A 47 -2.39 2.70 -25.46
CA TYR A 47 -2.32 2.30 -24.06
C TYR A 47 -2.61 0.80 -23.88
N LEU A 48 -1.58 -0.03 -24.11
CA LEU A 48 -1.71 -1.49 -24.00
C LEU A 48 -1.25 -2.03 -22.65
N TRP A 49 -0.07 -1.64 -22.14
CA TRP A 49 0.48 -2.22 -20.90
C TRP A 49 1.29 -1.19 -20.08
N PRO A 50 1.27 -1.25 -18.73
CA PRO A 50 2.04 -0.35 -17.89
C PRO A 50 3.54 -0.53 -18.12
N SER A 51 4.27 0.59 -18.24
CA SER A 51 5.73 0.55 -18.40
C SER A 51 6.42 0.06 -17.11
N LYS A 52 7.57 -0.60 -17.26
CA LYS A 52 8.39 -1.04 -16.11
C LYS A 52 8.69 0.12 -15.15
N SER A 53 8.96 1.31 -15.69
CA SER A 53 9.24 2.52 -14.89
C SER A 53 8.07 2.91 -13.96
N ARG A 54 6.83 2.76 -14.41
CA ARG A 54 5.63 3.09 -13.62
C ARG A 54 5.38 2.07 -12.54
N ILE A 55 5.54 0.78 -12.84
CA ILE A 55 5.49 -0.29 -11.84
C ILE A 55 6.54 -0.03 -10.74
N TYR A 56 7.77 0.35 -11.11
CA TYR A 56 8.80 0.73 -10.15
C TYR A 56 8.43 1.98 -9.32
N ALA A 57 7.71 2.94 -9.89
CA ALA A 57 7.22 4.10 -9.15
C ALA A 57 6.21 3.68 -8.06
N TRP A 58 5.34 2.71 -8.34
CA TRP A 58 4.47 2.12 -7.32
C TRP A 58 5.29 1.46 -6.19
N CYS A 59 6.41 0.80 -6.50
CA CYS A 59 7.27 0.19 -5.48
C CYS A 59 8.00 1.20 -4.59
N LYS A 60 8.25 2.44 -5.05
CA LYS A 60 8.93 3.47 -4.24
C LYS A 60 8.13 3.92 -3.02
N LEU A 61 6.84 3.60 -2.96
CA LEU A 61 5.96 3.93 -1.84
C LEU A 61 5.91 2.84 -0.77
N VAL A 62 6.60 1.70 -0.96
CA VAL A 62 6.73 0.65 0.06
C VAL A 62 7.38 1.17 1.36
N PRO A 63 8.46 1.97 1.34
CA PRO A 63 9.00 2.58 2.56
C PRO A 63 7.98 3.47 3.27
N PHE A 64 7.15 4.19 2.52
CA PHE A 64 6.08 5.01 3.07
C PHE A 64 5.01 4.14 3.77
N ALA A 65 4.62 3.03 3.16
CA ALA A 65 3.72 2.04 3.77
C ALA A 65 4.25 1.52 5.12
N THR A 66 5.56 1.27 5.19
CA THR A 66 6.24 0.82 6.41
C THR A 66 6.14 1.87 7.52
N ILE A 67 6.35 3.15 7.21
CA ILE A 67 6.24 4.25 8.18
C ILE A 67 4.80 4.36 8.69
N VAL A 68 3.82 4.38 7.78
CA VAL A 68 2.39 4.48 8.15
C VAL A 68 1.95 3.30 9.01
N SER A 69 2.40 2.09 8.67
CA SER A 69 2.12 0.89 9.47
C SER A 69 2.77 0.96 10.85
N GLY A 70 4.00 1.50 10.94
CA GLY A 70 4.69 1.74 12.21
C GLY A 70 3.93 2.73 13.11
N VAL A 71 3.44 3.85 12.54
CA VAL A 71 2.60 4.82 13.26
C VAL A 71 1.28 4.18 13.69
N GLY A 72 0.65 3.37 12.83
CA GLY A 72 -0.59 2.66 13.16
C GLY A 72 -0.42 1.70 14.34
N VAL A 73 0.71 0.98 14.39
CA VAL A 73 1.05 0.11 15.53
C VAL A 73 1.33 0.92 16.79
N TRP A 74 2.05 2.04 16.68
CA TRP A 74 2.29 2.93 17.81
C TRP A 74 0.99 3.46 18.42
N LEU A 75 0.03 3.87 17.58
CA LEU A 75 -1.31 4.27 18.03
C LEU A 75 -2.10 3.11 18.64
N TYR A 76 -2.00 1.90 18.04
CA TYR A 76 -2.64 0.70 18.55
C TYR A 76 -2.12 0.29 19.94
N GLU A 77 -0.80 0.36 20.15
CA GLU A 77 -0.18 0.13 21.46
C GLU A 77 -0.62 1.20 22.48
N ARG A 78 -0.63 2.48 22.07
CA ARG A 78 -1.07 3.59 22.94
C ARG A 78 -2.51 3.38 23.44
N LYS A 79 -3.40 2.90 22.57
CA LYS A 79 -4.81 2.64 22.92
C LYS A 79 -4.99 1.42 23.84
N ARG A 80 -4.12 0.41 23.77
CA ARG A 80 -4.17 -0.78 24.65
C ARG A 80 -3.56 -0.55 26.03
N ILE A 81 -2.63 0.39 26.17
CA ILE A 81 -1.93 0.65 27.45
C ILE A 81 -2.76 1.55 28.39
N GLY A 82 -3.90 2.09 27.95
CA GLY A 82 -4.83 2.81 28.84
C GLY A 82 -4.24 4.13 29.35
N TRP A 83 -3.87 5.00 28.43
CA TRP A 83 -3.74 6.44 28.67
C TRP A 83 -4.96 7.16 28.13
#